data_AF-A0A535AZW5-F1
#
_entry.id   AF-A0A535AZW5-F1
#
_cell.length_a   1.000
_cell.length_b   1.000
_cell.length_c   1.000
_cell.angle_alpha   90.00
_cell.angle_beta   90.00
_cell.angle_gamma   90.00
#
_symmetry.space_group_name_H-M   'P 1'
#
loop_
_entity.id
_entity.type
_entity.pdbx_description
1 polymer ?
#
loop_
_entity_poly.entity_id
_entity_poly.type
_entity_poly.pdbx_seq_one_letter_code
_entity_poly.pdbx_strand_id
1 'polypeptide(L)'
;MQFEPRQTGAPPSPVHPTGFFTGVQIRPVIIGVMVDYVATSVMIYVYFFVYLANQLSKQGEVSSDAITNYMTTTEGLLIGFAIGTLGTAIGGFVAAWKAGNFEIKHGAFVGLGSLIVSFIEELLREEFIPLPEWFRFLSVVAIIPAGAFGGYVAEMFKGLGGNYRPTGGKLPGT
;
A
#
# COMPACT_ATOMS: atom_id res chain seq x y z
N MET A 1 -60.29 4.74 28.50
CA MET A 1 -58.92 5.07 28.05
C MET A 1 -58.02 3.91 28.47
N GLN A 2 -57.69 3.02 27.53
CA GLN A 2 -56.78 1.91 27.80
C GLN A 2 -55.35 2.41 27.56
N PHE A 3 -54.47 2.22 28.55
CA PHE A 3 -53.05 2.51 28.42
C PHE A 3 -52.41 1.46 27.51
N GLU A 4 -51.84 1.88 26.38
CA GLU A 4 -50.93 1.04 25.60
C GLU A 4 -49.68 0.74 26.43
N PRO A 5 -49.28 -0.53 26.59
CA PRO A 5 -48.01 -0.87 27.21
C PRO A 5 -46.89 -0.41 26.28
N ARG A 6 -46.01 0.47 26.78
CA ARG A 6 -44.77 0.86 26.10
C ARG A 6 -44.05 -0.40 25.64
N GLN A 7 -43.90 -0.55 24.31
CA GLN A 7 -42.98 -1.50 23.72
C GLN A 7 -41.62 -1.27 24.38
N THR A 8 -41.20 -2.25 25.17
CA THR A 8 -39.84 -2.32 25.71
C THR A 8 -38.92 -2.51 24.52
N GLY A 9 -38.35 -1.38 24.08
CA GLY A 9 -37.44 -1.30 22.95
C GLY A 9 -36.37 -2.37 23.05
N ALA A 10 -36.09 -3.00 21.90
CA ALA A 10 -35.01 -3.95 21.76
C ALA A 10 -33.73 -3.43 22.43
N PRO A 11 -32.93 -4.31 23.07
CA PRO A 11 -31.67 -3.90 23.68
C PRO A 11 -30.83 -3.13 22.65
N PRO A 12 -30.16 -2.02 23.06
CA PRO A 12 -29.35 -1.25 22.14
C PRO A 12 -28.34 -2.17 21.47
N SER A 13 -28.19 -2.04 20.15
CA SER A 13 -27.22 -2.80 19.37
C SER A 13 -25.85 -2.74 20.07
N PRO A 14 -25.15 -3.87 20.21
CA PRO A 14 -23.84 -3.89 20.86
C PRO A 14 -22.94 -2.82 20.25
N VAL A 15 -22.35 -1.96 21.09
CA VAL A 15 -21.38 -0.97 20.65
C VAL A 15 -20.16 -1.74 20.15
N HIS A 16 -20.06 -1.96 18.83
CA HIS A 16 -18.88 -2.57 18.24
C HIS A 16 -17.70 -1.63 18.48
N PRO A 17 -16.55 -2.11 18.98
CA PRO A 17 -15.38 -1.27 19.18
C PRO A 17 -14.92 -0.74 17.82
N THR A 18 -15.17 0.54 17.55
CA THR A 18 -14.76 1.26 16.34
C THR A 18 -13.28 1.68 16.40
N GLY A 19 -12.43 0.84 16.99
CA GLY A 19 -11.00 1.05 17.06
C GLY A 19 -10.36 1.03 15.66
N PHE A 20 -9.34 1.87 15.47
CA PHE A 20 -8.57 1.94 14.22
C PHE A 20 -7.99 0.58 13.81
N PHE A 21 -7.55 -0.21 14.80
CA PHE A 21 -6.99 -1.55 14.63
C PHE A 21 -8.02 -2.69 14.64
N THR A 22 -9.30 -2.41 14.90
CA THR A 22 -10.31 -3.46 14.98
C THR A 22 -10.46 -4.16 13.62
N GLY A 23 -10.29 -5.50 13.64
CA GLY A 23 -10.47 -6.36 12.46
C GLY A 23 -9.24 -6.47 11.56
N VAL A 24 -8.13 -5.82 11.90
CA VAL A 24 -6.87 -5.89 11.14
C VAL A 24 -6.08 -7.14 11.54
N GLN A 25 -5.69 -7.90 10.54
CA GLN A 25 -4.86 -9.09 10.68
C GLN A 25 -3.41 -8.73 10.39
N ILE A 26 -2.53 -8.91 11.38
CA ILE A 26 -1.11 -8.55 11.27
C ILE A 26 -0.38 -9.43 10.22
N ARG A 27 -0.73 -10.71 10.14
CA ARG A 27 -0.06 -11.67 9.22
C ARG A 27 -0.17 -11.24 7.75
N PRO A 28 -1.36 -10.92 7.20
CA PRO A 28 -1.47 -10.35 5.86
C PRO A 28 -0.66 -9.07 5.64
N VAL A 29 -0.61 -8.18 6.63
CA VAL A 29 0.16 -6.93 6.54
C VAL A 29 1.66 -7.22 6.38
N ILE A 30 2.22 -8.11 7.21
CA ILE A 30 3.64 -8.50 7.10
C ILE A 30 3.96 -9.06 5.71
N ILE A 31 3.07 -9.92 5.19
CA ILE A 31 3.21 -10.48 3.84
C ILE A 31 3.18 -9.37 2.79
N GLY A 32 2.26 -8.40 2.92
CA GLY A 32 2.16 -7.26 2.01
C GLY A 32 3.42 -6.40 2.00
N VAL A 33 3.99 -6.11 3.17
CA VAL A 33 5.27 -5.36 3.29
C VAL A 33 6.42 -6.13 2.62
N MET A 34 6.50 -7.44 2.83
CA MET A 34 7.51 -8.26 2.13
C MET A 34 7.32 -8.26 0.61
N VAL A 35 6.07 -8.34 0.15
CA VAL A 35 5.75 -8.29 -1.28
C VAL A 35 6.10 -6.93 -1.87
N ASP A 36 5.78 -5.84 -1.19
CA ASP A 36 6.18 -4.49 -1.60
C ASP A 36 7.71 -4.41 -1.79
N TYR A 37 8.47 -4.83 -0.78
CA TYR A 37 9.92 -4.82 -0.85
C TYR A 37 10.46 -5.58 -2.07
N VAL A 38 10.01 -6.82 -2.24
CA VAL A 38 10.44 -7.68 -3.36
C VAL A 38 9.99 -7.10 -4.71
N ALA A 39 8.74 -6.62 -4.81
CA ALA A 39 8.21 -6.05 -6.04
C ALA A 39 8.98 -4.79 -6.44
N THR A 40 9.27 -3.91 -5.48
CA THR A 40 10.07 -2.70 -5.69
C THR A 40 11.48 -3.05 -6.16
N SER A 41 12.16 -4.00 -5.51
CA SER A 41 13.49 -4.44 -5.94
C SER A 41 13.46 -5.01 -7.38
N VAL A 42 12.52 -5.92 -7.68
CA VAL A 42 12.38 -6.52 -9.00
C VAL A 42 12.11 -5.47 -10.07
N MET A 43 11.19 -4.53 -9.83
CA MET A 43 10.86 -3.47 -10.78
C MET A 43 12.04 -2.53 -11.02
N ILE A 44 12.80 -2.18 -9.97
CA ILE A 44 14.03 -1.40 -10.12
C ILE A 44 15.06 -2.13 -10.99
N TYR A 45 15.30 -3.42 -10.74
CA TYR A 45 16.25 -4.20 -11.55
C TYR A 45 15.81 -4.31 -13.01
N VAL A 46 14.52 -4.56 -13.25
CA VAL A 46 13.96 -4.61 -14.61
C VAL A 46 14.10 -3.25 -15.29
N TYR A 47 13.81 -2.15 -14.59
CA TYR A 47 13.97 -0.81 -15.11
C TYR A 47 15.42 -0.54 -15.54
N PHE A 48 16.39 -0.80 -14.66
CA PHE A 48 17.80 -0.59 -14.97
C PHE A 48 18.30 -1.51 -16.08
N PHE A 49 17.86 -2.75 -16.14
CA PHE A 49 18.22 -3.67 -17.21
C PHE A 49 17.75 -3.12 -18.58
N VAL A 50 16.51 -2.67 -18.67
CA VAL A 50 15.96 -2.07 -19.90
C VAL A 50 16.64 -0.74 -20.23
N TYR A 51 16.89 0.11 -19.23
CA TYR A 51 17.61 1.37 -19.40
C TYR A 51 19.03 1.14 -19.93
N LEU A 52 19.79 0.22 -19.33
CA LEU A 52 21.15 -0.11 -19.72
C LEU A 52 21.20 -0.71 -21.12
N ALA A 53 20.30 -1.64 -21.45
CA ALA A 53 20.19 -2.22 -22.79
C ALA A 53 19.95 -1.13 -23.86
N ASN A 54 19.08 -0.17 -23.58
CA ASN A 54 18.81 0.95 -24.48
C ASN A 54 19.99 1.91 -24.62
N GLN A 55 20.71 2.20 -23.52
CA GLN A 55 21.86 3.11 -23.55
C GLN A 55 23.08 2.47 -24.23
N LEU A 56 23.39 1.20 -23.92
CA LEU A 56 24.45 0.45 -24.61
C LEU A 56 24.21 0.36 -26.11
N SER A 57 22.94 0.22 -26.53
CA SER A 57 22.55 0.22 -27.94
C SER A 57 22.76 1.56 -28.66
N LYS A 58 22.85 2.68 -27.92
CA LYS A 58 22.95 4.03 -28.48
C LYS A 58 24.33 4.67 -28.37
N GLN A 59 25.03 4.44 -27.26
CA GLN A 59 26.22 5.24 -26.88
C GLN A 59 27.42 4.40 -26.42
N GLY A 60 27.36 3.07 -26.43
CA GLY A 60 28.44 2.22 -25.91
C GLY A 60 28.40 2.09 -24.37
N GLU A 61 29.49 1.65 -23.75
CA GLU A 61 29.58 1.35 -22.31
C GLU A 61 29.02 2.48 -21.42
N VAL A 62 28.16 2.09 -20.47
CA VAL A 62 27.61 2.99 -19.46
C VAL A 62 28.39 2.78 -18.17
N SER A 63 28.98 3.86 -17.63
CA SER A 63 29.67 3.80 -16.34
C SER A 63 28.67 3.78 -15.17
N SER A 64 29.09 3.18 -14.05
CA SER A 64 28.31 3.20 -12.81
C SER A 64 28.00 4.63 -12.35
N ASP A 65 28.93 5.57 -12.53
CA ASP A 65 28.74 6.97 -12.14
C ASP A 65 27.64 7.67 -12.93
N ALA A 66 27.49 7.33 -14.22
CA ALA A 66 26.43 7.87 -15.05
C ALA A 66 25.04 7.41 -14.55
N ILE A 67 24.93 6.16 -14.11
CA ILE A 67 23.71 5.60 -13.52
C ILE A 67 23.39 6.30 -12.19
N THR A 68 24.38 6.44 -11.31
CA THR A 68 24.21 7.13 -10.02
C THR A 68 23.80 8.59 -10.21
N ASN A 69 24.42 9.29 -11.16
CA ASN A 69 24.04 10.67 -11.50
C ASN A 69 22.62 10.75 -12.06
N TYR A 70 22.22 9.81 -12.93
CA TYR A 70 20.85 9.75 -13.43
C TYR A 70 19.82 9.58 -12.29
N MET A 71 20.13 8.74 -11.30
CA MET A 71 19.22 8.48 -10.18
C MET A 71 19.01 9.66 -9.23
N THR A 72 19.87 10.68 -9.28
CA THR A 72 19.69 11.92 -8.52
C THR A 72 19.02 13.02 -9.34
N THR A 73 18.81 12.81 -10.64
CA THR A 73 18.00 13.73 -11.47
C THR A 73 16.53 13.64 -11.09
N THR A 74 15.77 14.71 -11.33
CA THR A 74 14.32 14.74 -11.13
C THR A 74 13.61 13.59 -11.83
N GLU A 75 14.04 13.23 -13.04
CA GLU A 75 13.46 12.13 -13.81
C GLU A 75 13.69 10.78 -13.11
N GLY A 76 14.94 10.47 -12.75
CA GLY A 76 15.28 9.23 -12.03
C GLY A 76 14.56 9.12 -10.68
N LEU A 77 14.44 10.24 -9.96
CA LEU A 77 13.70 10.33 -8.70
C LEU A 77 12.20 10.04 -8.91
N LEU A 78 11.55 10.67 -9.90
CA LEU A 78 10.13 10.45 -10.17
C LEU A 78 9.84 9.02 -10.63
N ILE A 79 10.73 8.41 -11.41
CA ILE A 79 10.61 7.01 -11.81
C ILE A 79 10.78 6.08 -10.61
N GLY A 80 11.80 6.32 -9.77
CA GLY A 80 11.99 5.58 -8.53
C GLY A 80 10.78 5.68 -7.60
N PHE A 81 10.20 6.87 -7.46
CA PHE A 81 8.97 7.11 -6.73
C PHE A 81 7.78 6.34 -7.33
N ALA A 82 7.61 6.36 -8.65
CA ALA A 82 6.55 5.61 -9.32
C ALA A 82 6.70 4.11 -9.07
N ILE A 83 7.91 3.56 -9.19
CA ILE A 83 8.20 2.15 -8.92
C ILE A 83 7.91 1.81 -7.45
N GLY A 84 8.39 2.61 -6.50
CA GLY A 84 8.18 2.36 -5.07
C GLY A 84 6.70 2.43 -4.67
N THR A 85 5.95 3.42 -5.18
CA THR A 85 4.51 3.53 -4.91
C THR A 85 3.71 2.40 -5.56
N LEU A 86 4.10 1.95 -6.76
CA LEU A 86 3.54 0.75 -7.39
C LEU A 86 3.83 -0.50 -6.56
N GLY A 87 5.05 -0.67 -6.05
CA GLY A 87 5.42 -1.79 -5.18
C GLY A 87 4.55 -1.82 -3.93
N THR A 88 4.38 -0.65 -3.30
CA THR A 88 3.54 -0.47 -2.11
C THR A 88 2.08 -0.82 -2.42
N ALA A 89 1.56 -0.38 -3.57
CA ALA A 89 0.21 -0.71 -4.00
C ALA A 89 0.03 -2.23 -4.26
N ILE A 90 1.01 -2.90 -4.87
CA ILE A 90 0.99 -4.35 -5.07
C ILE A 90 1.01 -5.08 -3.71
N GLY A 91 1.87 -4.66 -2.78
CA GLY A 91 1.92 -5.19 -1.42
C GLY A 91 0.59 -5.00 -0.68
N GLY A 92 0.01 -3.80 -0.76
CA GLY A 92 -1.29 -3.47 -0.18
C GLY A 92 -2.43 -4.32 -0.75
N PHE A 93 -2.43 -4.54 -2.07
CA PHE A 93 -3.36 -5.44 -2.76
C PHE A 93 -3.25 -6.88 -2.26
N VAL A 94 -2.04 -7.42 -2.14
CA VAL A 94 -1.83 -8.80 -1.67
C VAL A 94 -2.25 -8.97 -0.20
N ALA A 95 -1.92 -8.01 0.66
CA ALA A 95 -2.36 -8.02 2.06
C ALA A 95 -3.89 -8.00 2.16
N ALA A 96 -4.54 -7.11 1.42
CA ALA A 96 -5.99 -6.98 1.40
C ALA A 96 -6.70 -8.22 0.85
N TRP A 97 -6.17 -8.80 -0.24
CA TRP A 97 -6.69 -10.06 -0.77
C TRP A 97 -6.62 -11.15 0.29
N LYS A 98 -5.43 -11.37 0.88
CA LYS A 98 -5.23 -12.43 1.88
C LYS A 98 -6.05 -12.22 3.15
N ALA A 99 -6.24 -10.97 3.58
CA ALA A 99 -7.00 -10.67 4.78
C ALA A 99 -8.46 -11.09 4.66
N GLY A 100 -9.05 -10.96 3.47
CA GLY A 100 -10.44 -11.34 3.29
C GLY A 100 -11.45 -10.27 3.72
N ASN A 101 -11.04 -9.27 4.51
CA ASN A 101 -11.87 -8.21 5.07
C ASN A 101 -11.06 -6.92 5.32
N PHE A 102 -11.75 -5.78 5.46
CA PHE A 102 -11.14 -4.48 5.75
C PHE A 102 -9.95 -4.16 4.83
N GLU A 103 -10.16 -4.33 3.53
CA GLU A 103 -9.16 -4.37 2.47
C GLU A 103 -8.32 -3.08 2.42
N ILE A 104 -8.98 -1.92 2.37
CA ILE A 104 -8.33 -0.61 2.39
C ILE A 104 -7.48 -0.42 3.65
N LYS A 105 -7.96 -0.89 4.81
CA LYS A 105 -7.20 -0.78 6.07
C LYS A 105 -5.92 -1.59 6.00
N HIS A 106 -6.00 -2.85 5.57
CA HIS A 106 -4.81 -3.70 5.43
C HIS A 106 -3.81 -3.09 4.44
N GLY A 107 -4.29 -2.55 3.32
CA GLY A 107 -3.46 -1.81 2.39
C GLY A 107 -2.76 -0.59 3.02
N ALA A 108 -3.49 0.23 3.77
CA ALA A 108 -2.91 1.38 4.47
C ALA A 108 -1.86 0.97 5.52
N PHE A 109 -2.09 -0.15 6.22
CA PHE A 109 -1.11 -0.72 7.16
C PHE A 109 0.13 -1.28 6.47
N VAL A 110 0.02 -1.77 5.23
CA VAL A 110 1.20 -2.10 4.43
C VAL A 110 2.00 -0.83 4.16
N GLY A 111 1.37 0.25 3.67
CA GLY A 111 2.07 1.52 3.48
C GLY A 111 2.78 2.01 4.74
N LEU A 112 2.11 1.95 5.91
CA LEU A 112 2.75 2.28 7.18
C LEU A 112 3.95 1.36 7.51
N GLY A 113 3.79 0.05 7.32
CA GLY A 113 4.87 -0.92 7.55
C GLY A 113 6.07 -0.70 6.62
N SER A 114 5.81 -0.43 5.34
CA SER A 114 6.82 -0.12 4.34
C SER A 114 7.59 1.16 4.69
N LEU A 115 6.89 2.21 5.14
CA LEU A 115 7.51 3.43 5.61
C LEU A 115 8.47 3.16 6.78
N ILE A 116 8.06 2.33 7.75
CA ILE A 116 8.94 1.92 8.86
C ILE A 116 10.19 1.20 8.33
N VAL A 117 10.02 0.27 7.38
CA VAL A 117 11.16 -0.42 6.75
C VAL A 117 12.08 0.57 6.05
N SER A 118 11.53 1.51 5.26
CA SER A 118 12.32 2.54 4.58
C SER A 118 13.14 3.40 5.54
N PHE A 119 12.57 3.79 6.69
CA PHE A 119 13.31 4.53 7.71
C PHE A 119 14.42 3.69 8.35
N ILE A 120 14.16 2.40 8.62
CA ILE A 120 15.19 1.48 9.13
C ILE A 120 16.33 1.35 8.12
N GLU A 121 16.02 1.19 6.83
CA GLU A 121 17.04 1.10 5.77
C GLU A 121 17.84 2.39 5.63
N GLU A 122 17.20 3.55 5.77
CA GLU A 122 17.90 4.85 5.76
C GLU A 122 18.85 4.97 6.95
N LEU A 123 18.44 4.52 8.15
CA LEU A 123 19.29 4.53 9.35
C LEU A 123 20.47 3.55 9.27
N LEU A 124 20.33 2.43 8.57
CA LEU A 124 21.37 1.42 8.40
C LEU A 124 22.32 1.72 7.22
N ARG A 125 22.01 2.72 6.39
CA ARG A 125 22.82 3.06 5.22
C ARG A 125 24.07 3.84 5.62
N GLU A 126 25.24 3.33 5.27
CA GLU A 126 26.54 3.97 5.57
C GLU A 126 26.82 5.20 4.68
N GLU A 127 26.30 5.20 3.45
CA GLU A 127 26.44 6.31 2.50
C GLU A 127 25.19 7.18 2.46
N PHE A 128 25.34 8.44 2.89
CA PHE A 128 24.27 9.42 2.80
C PHE A 128 24.15 9.96 1.38
N ILE A 129 23.07 9.60 0.68
CA ILE A 129 22.71 10.22 -0.61
C ILE A 129 21.84 11.45 -0.31
N PRO A 130 22.29 12.68 -0.61
CA PRO A 130 21.52 13.89 -0.36
C PRO A 130 20.33 13.98 -1.33
N LEU A 131 19.20 13.38 -0.95
CA LEU A 131 17.93 13.54 -1.65
C LEU A 131 17.30 14.91 -1.35
N PRO A 132 16.72 15.59 -2.35
CA PRO A 132 15.99 16.83 -2.14
C PRO A 132 14.86 16.68 -1.11
N GLU A 133 14.68 17.67 -0.24
CA GLU A 133 13.68 17.61 0.85
C GLU A 133 12.25 17.46 0.34
N TRP A 134 11.91 18.13 -0.76
CA TRP A 134 10.58 18.01 -1.39
C TRP A 134 10.27 16.57 -1.80
N PHE A 135 11.29 15.83 -2.27
CA PHE A 135 11.14 14.47 -2.73
C PHE A 135 10.93 13.51 -1.56
N ARG A 136 11.69 13.72 -0.48
CA ARG A 136 11.51 12.98 0.78
C ARG A 136 10.08 13.17 1.32
N PHE A 137 9.62 14.42 1.38
CA PHE A 137 8.27 14.75 1.84
C PHE A 137 7.20 14.08 0.99
N LEU A 138 7.31 14.18 -0.34
CA LEU A 138 6.39 13.54 -1.27
C LEU A 138 6.33 12.02 -1.09
N SER A 139 7.50 11.37 -0.95
CA SER A 139 7.62 9.92 -0.78
C SER A 139 6.93 9.44 0.50
N VAL A 140 7.15 10.15 1.62
CA VAL A 140 6.51 9.85 2.91
C VAL A 140 4.99 9.98 2.82
N VAL A 141 4.49 11.07 2.22
CA VAL A 141 3.05 11.33 2.13
C VAL A 141 2.34 10.34 1.22
N ALA A 142 2.99 9.89 0.14
CA ALA A 142 2.36 9.05 -0.87
C ALA A 142 2.28 7.56 -0.52
N ILE A 143 3.18 7.05 0.34
CA ILE A 143 3.28 5.61 0.64
C ILE A 143 1.98 5.04 1.25
N ILE A 144 1.40 5.72 2.25
CA ILE A 144 0.17 5.23 2.89
C ILE A 144 -1.01 5.23 1.90
N PRO A 145 -1.29 6.32 1.16
CA PRO A 145 -2.28 6.31 0.08
C PRO A 145 -2.02 5.24 -0.98
N ALA A 146 -0.77 4.99 -1.37
CA ALA A 146 -0.45 3.95 -2.35
C ALA A 146 -0.82 2.55 -1.84
N GLY A 147 -0.48 2.22 -0.59
CA GLY A 147 -0.90 0.97 0.04
C GLY A 147 -2.42 0.84 0.15
N ALA A 148 -3.09 1.91 0.59
CA ALA A 148 -4.55 1.97 0.69
C ALA A 148 -5.23 1.79 -0.68
N PHE A 149 -4.66 2.37 -1.74
CA PHE A 149 -5.11 2.20 -3.11
C PHE A 149 -5.02 0.74 -3.56
N GLY A 150 -3.92 0.05 -3.26
CA GLY A 150 -3.80 -1.40 -3.45
C GLY A 150 -4.92 -2.19 -2.78
N GLY A 151 -5.22 -1.84 -1.52
CA GLY A 151 -6.34 -2.43 -0.79
C GLY A 151 -7.71 -2.16 -1.44
N TYR A 152 -7.96 -0.93 -1.88
CA TYR A 152 -9.18 -0.57 -2.61
C TYR A 152 -9.35 -1.39 -3.90
N VAL A 153 -8.27 -1.59 -4.65
CA VAL A 153 -8.29 -2.44 -5.85
C VAL A 153 -8.69 -3.88 -5.49
N ALA A 154 -8.14 -4.45 -4.42
CA ALA A 154 -8.50 -5.80 -3.96
C ALA A 154 -9.99 -5.92 -3.58
N GLU A 155 -10.55 -4.87 -2.96
CA GLU A 155 -11.98 -4.79 -2.65
C GLU A 155 -12.85 -4.82 -3.92
N MET A 156 -12.48 -4.05 -4.94
CA MET A 156 -13.19 -4.04 -6.22
C MET A 156 -13.22 -5.40 -6.90
N PHE A 157 -12.09 -6.15 -6.89
CA PHE A 157 -12.02 -7.49 -7.47
C PHE A 157 -12.95 -8.49 -6.77
N LYS A 158 -13.16 -8.36 -5.45
CA LYS A 158 -14.15 -9.16 -4.73
C LYS A 158 -15.59 -8.78 -5.08
N GLY A 159 -15.86 -7.48 -5.24
CA GLY A 159 -17.16 -6.97 -5.65
C GLY A 159 -17.60 -7.48 -7.03
N LEU A 160 -16.66 -7.59 -7.97
CA LEU A 160 -16.90 -8.10 -9.33
C LEU A 160 -17.11 -9.63 -9.38
N GLY A 161 -16.53 -10.38 -8.44
CA GLY A 161 -16.59 -11.84 -8.38
C GLY A 161 -17.87 -12.45 -7.78
N GLY A 162 -18.91 -11.66 -7.49
CA GLY A 162 -20.22 -12.16 -7.10
C GLY A 162 -20.42 -12.52 -5.63
N ASN A 163 -19.48 -12.20 -4.73
CA ASN A 163 -19.66 -12.37 -3.28
C ASN A 163 -19.71 -11.02 -2.56
N TYR A 164 -20.63 -10.15 -2.99
CA TYR A 164 -21.11 -9.07 -2.12
C TYR A 164 -21.90 -9.73 -0.98
N ARG A 165 -21.21 -10.13 0.11
CA ARG A 165 -21.84 -10.33 1.40
C ARG A 165 -21.87 -8.96 2.07
N PRO A 166 -23.01 -8.24 2.06
CA PRO A 166 -23.12 -7.05 2.89
C PRO A 166 -23.02 -7.54 4.33
N THR A 167 -21.87 -7.31 4.96
CA THR A 167 -21.80 -7.34 6.41
C THR A 167 -22.70 -6.23 6.93
N GLY A 168 -23.91 -6.59 7.35
CA GLY A 168 -24.66 -5.80 8.32
C GLY A 168 -25.84 -4.95 7.81
N GLY A 169 -26.67 -5.47 6.90
CA GLY A 169 -27.98 -4.87 6.63
C GLY A 169 -29.07 -5.93 6.58
N LYS A 170 -29.80 -6.16 7.67
CA LYS A 170 -31.11 -6.82 7.58
C LYS A 170 -31.99 -5.97 6.67
N LEU A 171 -32.45 -6.55 5.57
CA LEU A 171 -33.52 -5.97 4.75
C LEU A 171 -34.75 -5.77 5.66
N PRO A 172 -35.36 -4.57 5.69
CA PRO A 172 -36.63 -4.39 6.37
C PRO A 172 -37.73 -4.99 5.50
N GLY A 173 -38.44 -5.97 6.06
CA GLY A 173 -39.76 -6.39 5.61
C GLY A 173 -39.82 -7.42 4.49
N THR A 174 -39.88 -8.69 4.89
CA THR A 174 -40.86 -9.68 4.41
C THR A 174 -41.15 -10.66 5.54
#